data_AF-A0AA96SBI7-F1
#
_entry.id   AF-A0AA96SBI7-F1
#
_cell.length_a   1.000
_cell.length_b   1.000
_cell.length_c   1.000
_cell.angle_alpha   90.00
_cell.angle_beta   90.00
_cell.angle_gamma   90.00
#
_symmetry.space_group_name_H-M   'P 1'
#
loop_
_entity.id
_entity.type
_entity.pdbx_description
1 polymer ?
#
loop_
_entity_poly.entity_id
_entity_poly.type
_entity_poly.pdbx_seq_one_letter_code
_entity_poly.pdbx_strand_id
1 'polypeptide(L)'
;MKKLFYVLSVFLLFSLSNGAASAQALNAADLHFSSTVVDGHNDTMMKVVDPDTWLPVTNIQNSTDFQVDIPKIQAGGLDVPFFAAYTSGYYGNTPRSLSRTLALINALYWTQKQNSDVLHITSSFKDIQTAVKGGKIAAFPTIEGAYSLEEKNAIELLHQYYDLGIRAVGFTWNYSNALGEGANKVYGDPAKTPSSGGLTELGEEVAREMNKLGMIIDASHMSENTFWDVIKVSQAPIIASHSGAYSLRNHQRNLTDDQLKALAENGGVVGVVLYPEFLTDRYPNEPASIKDYVDHIDHVVKVAGIDHVALGSDFDGGPLPADLKDSSQLPKITEELVSRGYSKQGLQKLLGENMLRVLREVEKAADYKPADDSKNLKLVPSLQMGEIIASNTPLLTAKVEGKQLAQMKEESLQIVVDGIPYTPHFDPETSTVSVQLQEPLKEKFHVATFEAKTSTGKAAKETRIFYINQ
;
A
#
# COMPACT_ATOMS: atom_id res chain seq x y z
N MET A 1 -78.66 59.41 -8.38
CA MET A 1 -77.57 60.38 -8.65
C MET A 1 -76.28 59.84 -8.04
N LYS A 2 -75.22 59.75 -8.85
CA LYS A 2 -73.78 59.69 -8.53
C LYS A 2 -73.22 58.58 -7.59
N LYS A 3 -72.57 57.62 -8.26
CA LYS A 3 -71.35 56.84 -7.97
C LYS A 3 -70.63 57.08 -6.62
N LEU A 4 -70.24 55.98 -5.96
CA LEU A 4 -68.88 55.84 -5.41
C LEU A 4 -68.50 54.35 -5.29
N PHE A 5 -67.49 53.92 -6.05
CA PHE A 5 -66.83 52.62 -5.93
C PHE A 5 -65.86 52.68 -4.75
N TYR A 6 -65.97 51.77 -3.78
CA TYR A 6 -64.91 51.48 -2.83
C TYR A 6 -64.20 50.20 -3.25
N VAL A 7 -62.91 50.32 -3.54
CA VAL A 7 -61.97 49.22 -3.72
C VAL A 7 -61.66 48.65 -2.32
N LEU A 8 -62.03 47.39 -2.09
CA LEU A 8 -61.73 46.68 -0.86
C LEU A 8 -60.39 45.95 -1.03
N SER A 9 -59.33 46.45 -0.39
CA SER A 9 -58.01 45.81 -0.35
C SER A 9 -58.05 44.60 0.57
N VAL A 10 -57.97 43.39 0.01
CA VAL A 10 -57.81 42.14 0.77
C VAL A 10 -56.32 41.96 1.08
N PHE A 11 -55.93 42.14 2.34
CA PHE A 11 -54.61 41.69 2.83
C PHE A 11 -54.65 40.18 3.06
N LEU A 12 -54.01 39.40 2.18
CA LEU A 12 -53.66 38.01 2.45
C LEU A 12 -52.46 38.00 3.42
N LEU A 13 -52.71 37.63 4.68
CA LEU A 13 -51.66 37.20 5.61
C LEU A 13 -51.22 35.79 5.19
N PHE A 14 -50.13 35.69 4.43
CA PHE A 14 -49.40 34.43 4.28
C PHE A 14 -48.68 34.14 5.60
N SER A 15 -49.23 33.21 6.39
CA SER A 15 -48.49 32.57 7.46
C SER A 15 -47.40 31.69 6.83
N LEU A 16 -46.17 32.19 6.81
CA LEU A 16 -44.98 31.38 6.56
C LEU A 16 -44.85 30.37 7.70
N SER A 17 -45.38 29.16 7.49
CA SER A 17 -44.97 28.00 8.26
C SER A 17 -43.52 27.71 7.89
N ASN A 18 -42.58 28.18 8.73
CA ASN A 18 -41.21 27.71 8.73
C ASN A 18 -41.22 26.21 9.04
N GLY A 19 -41.34 25.39 8.00
CA GLY A 19 -40.94 24.00 8.03
C GLY A 19 -39.43 23.98 8.17
N ALA A 20 -38.93 24.08 9.40
CA ALA A 20 -37.61 23.58 9.71
C ALA A 20 -37.69 22.07 9.53
N ALA A 21 -37.35 21.61 8.32
CA ALA A 21 -36.93 20.23 8.14
C ALA A 21 -35.76 20.04 9.11
N SER A 22 -35.99 19.31 10.20
CA SER A 22 -34.90 18.88 11.07
C SER A 22 -33.93 18.13 10.19
N ALA A 23 -32.72 18.66 10.00
CA ALA A 23 -31.65 17.90 9.39
C ALA A 23 -31.52 16.61 10.22
N GLN A 24 -31.91 15.48 9.63
CA GLN A 24 -31.82 14.19 10.31
C GLN A 24 -30.35 13.99 10.66
N ALA A 25 -30.06 13.80 11.95
CA ALA A 25 -28.69 13.60 12.42
C ALA A 25 -28.07 12.46 11.61
N LEU A 26 -26.86 12.67 11.09
CA LEU A 26 -26.14 11.65 10.33
C LEU A 26 -25.95 10.43 11.24
N ASN A 27 -26.44 9.27 10.82
CA ASN A 27 -26.16 8.01 11.50
C ASN A 27 -24.74 7.56 11.11
N ALA A 28 -23.80 7.61 12.06
CA ALA A 28 -22.41 7.27 11.83
C ALA A 28 -22.23 5.82 11.35
N ALA A 29 -23.01 4.87 11.90
CA ALA A 29 -22.93 3.46 11.52
C ALA A 29 -23.43 3.25 10.07
N ASP A 30 -24.60 3.78 9.74
CA ASP A 30 -25.15 3.66 8.36
C ASP A 30 -24.20 4.28 7.34
N LEU A 31 -23.58 5.41 7.68
CA LEU A 31 -22.60 6.07 6.81
C LEU A 31 -21.33 5.25 6.66
N HIS A 32 -20.78 4.72 7.76
CA HIS A 32 -19.57 3.92 7.75
C HIS A 32 -19.73 2.69 6.86
N PHE A 33 -20.75 1.85 7.13
CA PHE A 33 -20.98 0.59 6.41
C PHE A 33 -21.56 0.76 5.00
N SER A 34 -21.96 1.98 4.61
CA SER A 34 -22.33 2.29 3.22
C SER A 34 -21.21 3.00 2.43
N SER A 35 -20.09 3.32 3.09
CA SER A 35 -18.89 3.86 2.45
C SER A 35 -17.92 2.72 2.13
N THR A 36 -17.00 2.95 1.20
CA THR A 36 -15.83 2.09 1.07
C THR A 36 -14.78 2.55 2.08
N VAL A 37 -14.41 1.71 3.04
CA VAL A 37 -13.41 2.04 4.06
C VAL A 37 -12.05 1.49 3.64
N VAL A 38 -11.07 2.37 3.59
CA VAL A 38 -9.69 2.09 3.17
C VAL A 38 -8.77 2.44 4.32
N ASP A 39 -7.90 1.51 4.68
CA ASP A 39 -6.84 1.73 5.65
C ASP A 39 -5.49 1.72 4.95
N GLY A 40 -4.75 2.83 5.05
CA GLY A 40 -3.53 3.07 4.30
C GLY A 40 -2.31 2.26 4.72
N HIS A 41 -2.32 1.64 5.91
CA HIS A 41 -1.19 0.84 6.40
C HIS A 41 -1.55 -0.08 7.57
N ASN A 42 -1.16 -1.35 7.49
CA ASN A 42 -1.06 -2.27 8.64
C ASN A 42 0.09 -3.28 8.46
N ASP A 43 0.58 -3.80 9.59
CA ASP A 43 1.73 -4.69 9.71
C ASP A 43 1.36 -6.15 10.03
N THR A 44 0.09 -6.52 9.83
CA THR A 44 -0.42 -7.82 10.27
C THR A 44 0.34 -9.01 9.67
N MET A 45 0.90 -8.86 8.46
CA MET A 45 1.69 -9.92 7.84
C MET A 45 2.95 -10.27 8.65
N MET A 46 3.50 -9.33 9.45
CA MET A 46 4.59 -9.62 10.37
C MET A 46 4.23 -10.68 11.41
N LYS A 47 2.95 -10.73 11.82
CA LYS A 47 2.44 -11.67 12.83
C LYS A 47 1.95 -12.99 12.23
N VAL A 48 1.71 -13.04 10.92
CA VAL A 48 1.30 -14.26 10.19
C VAL A 48 2.46 -15.26 10.06
N VAL A 49 3.69 -14.75 10.03
CA VAL A 49 4.89 -15.56 9.78
C VAL A 49 5.58 -16.00 11.06
N ASP A 50 6.16 -17.19 11.03
CA ASP A 50 7.01 -17.70 12.10
C ASP A 50 8.28 -16.84 12.24
N PRO A 51 8.71 -16.48 13.46
CA PRO A 51 9.81 -15.52 13.66
C PRO A 51 11.16 -16.01 13.13
N ASP A 52 11.39 -17.32 13.08
CA ASP A 52 12.67 -17.90 12.70
C ASP A 52 12.72 -18.26 11.21
N THR A 53 11.69 -18.96 10.72
CA THR A 53 11.59 -19.43 9.33
C THR A 53 11.01 -18.38 8.38
N TRP A 54 10.19 -17.46 8.89
CA TRP A 54 9.34 -16.54 8.13
C TRP A 54 8.34 -17.22 7.19
N LEU A 55 8.12 -18.53 7.34
CA LEU A 55 7.02 -19.21 6.68
C LEU A 55 5.69 -18.81 7.36
N PRO A 56 4.59 -18.66 6.61
CA PRO A 56 3.30 -18.37 7.20
C PRO A 56 2.82 -19.54 8.07
N VAL A 57 2.45 -19.25 9.31
CA VAL A 57 2.00 -20.25 10.31
C VAL A 57 0.67 -19.90 10.95
N THR A 58 0.23 -18.65 10.87
CA THR A 58 -1.02 -18.19 11.49
C THR A 58 -2.04 -17.75 10.43
N ASN A 59 -3.16 -18.47 10.34
CA ASN A 59 -4.28 -18.06 9.49
C ASN A 59 -5.18 -17.05 10.23
N ILE A 60 -5.45 -15.90 9.60
CA ILE A 60 -6.33 -14.85 10.14
C ILE A 60 -7.82 -15.03 9.81
N GLN A 61 -8.23 -16.24 9.38
CA GLN A 61 -9.64 -16.57 9.11
C GLN A 61 -10.54 -16.42 10.33
N ASN A 62 -10.03 -16.80 11.50
CA ASN A 62 -10.74 -16.76 12.77
C ASN A 62 -10.12 -15.68 13.66
N SER A 63 -10.82 -15.33 14.75
CA SER A 63 -10.33 -14.36 15.71
C SER A 63 -8.94 -14.75 16.24
N THR A 64 -8.00 -13.81 16.15
CA THR A 64 -6.66 -13.89 16.73
C THR A 64 -6.50 -12.87 17.86
N ASP A 65 -5.34 -12.82 18.48
CA ASP A 65 -4.92 -11.75 19.40
C ASP A 65 -4.30 -10.54 18.66
N PHE A 66 -4.33 -10.53 17.33
CA PHE A 66 -3.82 -9.44 16.50
C PHE A 66 -4.83 -8.28 16.47
N GLN A 67 -4.40 -7.11 16.01
CA GLN A 67 -5.28 -5.97 15.76
C GLN A 67 -6.07 -6.13 14.45
N VAL A 68 -5.67 -7.06 13.59
CA VAL A 68 -6.38 -7.40 12.36
C VAL A 68 -6.55 -8.91 12.23
N ASP A 69 -7.79 -9.33 11.99
CA ASP A 69 -8.16 -10.63 11.46
C ASP A 69 -9.46 -10.47 10.64
N ILE A 70 -9.86 -11.50 9.88
CA ILE A 70 -11.02 -11.41 9.00
C ILE A 70 -12.31 -11.04 9.76
N PRO A 71 -12.64 -11.64 10.92
CA PRO A 71 -13.80 -11.23 11.71
C PRO A 71 -13.76 -9.75 12.13
N LYS A 72 -12.58 -9.23 12.55
CA LYS A 72 -12.43 -7.82 12.94
C LYS A 72 -12.51 -6.88 11.74
N ILE A 73 -11.91 -7.24 10.60
CA ILE A 73 -12.04 -6.49 9.34
C ILE A 73 -13.53 -6.33 8.97
N GLN A 74 -14.28 -7.43 9.00
CA GLN A 74 -15.71 -7.43 8.67
C GLN A 74 -16.54 -6.61 9.68
N ALA A 75 -16.31 -6.81 10.97
CA ALA A 75 -17.00 -6.05 12.03
C ALA A 75 -16.67 -4.55 11.99
N GLY A 76 -15.46 -4.22 11.55
CA GLY A 76 -14.96 -2.87 11.39
C GLY A 76 -15.32 -2.22 10.07
N GLY A 77 -16.01 -2.91 9.16
CA GLY A 77 -16.36 -2.40 7.85
C GLY A 77 -15.16 -2.07 6.95
N LEU A 78 -13.98 -2.67 7.22
CA LEU A 78 -12.76 -2.37 6.48
C LEU A 78 -12.75 -3.13 5.14
N ASP A 79 -12.92 -2.40 4.05
CA ASP A 79 -13.01 -2.99 2.71
C ASP A 79 -11.63 -3.18 2.05
N VAL A 80 -10.73 -2.22 2.25
CA VAL A 80 -9.43 -2.16 1.55
C VAL A 80 -8.27 -1.94 2.53
N PRO A 81 -7.80 -2.99 3.21
CA PRO A 81 -6.59 -2.92 4.03
C PRO A 81 -5.32 -2.92 3.16
N PHE A 82 -4.42 -1.96 3.40
CA PHE A 82 -3.08 -1.94 2.82
C PHE A 82 -2.13 -2.76 3.68
N PHE A 83 -1.76 -3.96 3.21
CA PHE A 83 -0.87 -4.88 3.93
C PHE A 83 0.59 -4.60 3.59
N ALA A 84 1.35 -4.11 4.57
CA ALA A 84 2.75 -3.78 4.42
C ALA A 84 3.66 -5.01 4.50
N ALA A 85 4.54 -5.14 3.51
CA ALA A 85 5.73 -5.97 3.59
C ALA A 85 6.86 -5.18 4.25
N TYR A 86 6.85 -5.11 5.57
CA TYR A 86 7.86 -4.46 6.40
C TYR A 86 9.22 -5.19 6.44
N THR A 87 10.29 -4.40 6.39
CA THR A 87 11.65 -4.85 6.75
C THR A 87 12.37 -3.81 7.59
N SER A 88 13.11 -4.29 8.60
CA SER A 88 13.88 -3.43 9.51
C SER A 88 15.18 -2.89 8.91
N GLY A 89 15.50 -3.28 7.66
CA GLY A 89 16.80 -3.04 7.04
C GLY A 89 17.90 -3.84 7.71
N TYR A 90 18.19 -5.05 7.21
CA TYR A 90 19.31 -5.87 7.70
C TYR A 90 20.64 -5.31 7.14
N TYR A 91 21.17 -4.26 7.75
CA TYR A 91 22.36 -3.54 7.26
C TYR A 91 23.58 -4.46 7.13
N GLY A 92 24.24 -4.38 5.98
CA GLY A 92 25.34 -5.29 5.61
C GLY A 92 24.86 -6.65 5.08
N ASN A 93 23.55 -6.91 5.06
CA ASN A 93 22.94 -8.11 4.48
C ASN A 93 21.64 -7.78 3.73
N THR A 94 21.78 -7.06 2.61
CA THR A 94 20.67 -6.73 1.69
C THR A 94 19.88 -7.96 1.21
N PRO A 95 20.50 -9.11 0.88
CA PRO A 95 19.74 -10.33 0.57
C PRO A 95 18.73 -10.73 1.67
N ARG A 96 19.06 -10.50 2.94
CA ARG A 96 18.13 -10.77 4.05
C ARG A 96 16.97 -9.79 4.10
N SER A 97 17.20 -8.52 3.77
CA SER A 97 16.13 -7.53 3.59
C SER A 97 15.18 -7.91 2.46
N LEU A 98 15.71 -8.41 1.34
CA LEU A 98 14.91 -8.97 0.25
C LEU A 98 14.11 -10.19 0.73
N SER A 99 14.78 -11.17 1.33
CA SER A 99 14.12 -12.38 1.83
C SER A 99 13.01 -12.07 2.84
N ARG A 100 13.19 -11.07 3.72
CA ARG A 100 12.15 -10.65 4.66
C ARG A 100 10.94 -10.05 3.94
N THR A 101 11.19 -9.14 2.99
CA THR A 101 10.13 -8.50 2.19
C THR A 101 9.31 -9.56 1.44
N LEU A 102 9.99 -10.49 0.76
CA LEU A 102 9.33 -11.59 0.03
C LEU A 102 8.57 -12.54 0.95
N ALA A 103 9.06 -12.79 2.17
CA ALA A 103 8.35 -13.63 3.13
C ALA A 103 6.96 -13.05 3.48
N LEU A 104 6.88 -11.73 3.66
CA LEU A 104 5.63 -11.05 3.99
C LEU A 104 4.68 -10.95 2.79
N ILE A 105 5.21 -10.71 1.59
CA ILE A 105 4.41 -10.79 0.36
C ILE A 105 3.85 -12.22 0.20
N ASN A 106 4.69 -13.24 0.39
CA ASN A 106 4.27 -14.64 0.32
C ASN A 106 3.23 -14.99 1.41
N ALA A 107 3.35 -14.44 2.62
CA ALA A 107 2.38 -14.60 3.69
C ALA A 107 0.99 -14.08 3.28
N LEU A 108 0.91 -12.97 2.54
CA LEU A 108 -0.35 -12.47 2.01
C LEU A 108 -0.94 -13.39 0.93
N TYR A 109 -0.12 -13.89 0.00
CA TYR A 109 -0.56 -14.89 -0.99
C TYR A 109 -1.06 -16.17 -0.34
N TRP A 110 -0.37 -16.65 0.70
CA TRP A 110 -0.81 -17.78 1.50
C TRP A 110 -2.14 -17.49 2.21
N THR A 111 -2.27 -16.31 2.81
CA THR A 111 -3.50 -15.87 3.48
C THR A 111 -4.68 -15.84 2.51
N GLN A 112 -4.52 -15.28 1.31
CA GLN A 112 -5.53 -15.34 0.26
C GLN A 112 -5.88 -16.78 -0.12
N LYS A 113 -4.88 -17.65 -0.29
CA LYS A 113 -5.12 -19.06 -0.67
C LYS A 113 -5.99 -19.78 0.36
N GLN A 114 -5.82 -19.50 1.65
CA GLN A 114 -6.65 -20.07 2.71
C GLN A 114 -8.04 -19.44 2.82
N ASN A 115 -8.23 -18.21 2.32
CA ASN A 115 -9.41 -17.38 2.55
C ASN A 115 -10.00 -16.79 1.25
N SER A 116 -9.87 -17.51 0.14
CA SER A 116 -10.16 -16.98 -1.21
C SER A 116 -11.62 -16.62 -1.46
N ASP A 117 -12.53 -17.09 -0.61
CA ASP A 117 -13.95 -16.75 -0.59
C ASP A 117 -14.20 -15.33 -0.07
N VAL A 118 -13.38 -14.83 0.85
CA VAL A 118 -13.57 -13.54 1.53
C VAL A 118 -12.48 -12.50 1.26
N LEU A 119 -11.26 -12.92 0.94
CA LEU A 119 -10.11 -12.03 0.73
C LEU A 119 -9.56 -12.18 -0.68
N HIS A 120 -9.29 -11.05 -1.34
CA HIS A 120 -8.69 -11.01 -2.67
C HIS A 120 -7.57 -9.97 -2.71
N ILE A 121 -6.38 -10.37 -3.13
CA ILE A 121 -5.27 -9.48 -3.42
C ILE A 121 -5.61 -8.71 -4.69
N THR A 122 -5.60 -7.39 -4.59
CA THR A 122 -5.95 -6.48 -5.70
C THR A 122 -4.76 -5.61 -6.05
N SER A 123 -4.53 -5.40 -7.34
CA SER A 123 -3.40 -4.63 -7.85
C SER A 123 -3.82 -3.52 -8.83
N SER A 124 -5.11 -3.18 -8.85
CA SER A 124 -5.62 -2.00 -9.53
C SER A 124 -6.87 -1.42 -8.88
N PHE A 125 -7.19 -0.16 -9.15
CA PHE A 125 -8.44 0.48 -8.73
C PHE A 125 -9.66 -0.31 -9.18
N LYS A 126 -9.63 -0.85 -10.41
CA LYS A 126 -10.72 -1.67 -10.95
C LYS A 126 -10.88 -2.99 -10.20
N ASP A 127 -9.78 -3.63 -9.81
CA ASP A 127 -9.81 -4.89 -9.06
C ASP A 127 -10.35 -4.66 -7.65
N ILE A 128 -9.96 -3.57 -7.00
CA ILE A 128 -10.52 -3.13 -5.72
C ILE A 128 -12.04 -2.96 -5.84
N GLN A 129 -12.50 -2.17 -6.82
CA GLN A 129 -13.94 -1.97 -7.03
C GLN A 129 -14.69 -3.29 -7.26
N THR A 130 -14.06 -4.23 -7.98
CA THR A 130 -14.65 -5.55 -8.26
C THR A 130 -14.74 -6.39 -7.00
N ALA A 131 -13.67 -6.43 -6.19
CA ALA A 131 -13.63 -7.17 -4.93
C ALA A 131 -14.64 -6.63 -3.91
N VAL A 132 -14.63 -5.32 -3.67
CA VAL A 132 -15.53 -4.66 -2.71
C VAL A 132 -17.00 -4.83 -3.12
N LYS A 133 -17.33 -4.61 -4.40
CA LYS A 133 -18.69 -4.86 -4.91
C LYS A 133 -19.11 -6.34 -4.79
N GLY A 134 -18.15 -7.25 -4.85
CA GLY A 134 -18.34 -8.68 -4.64
C GLY A 134 -18.45 -9.08 -3.16
N GLY A 135 -18.37 -8.14 -2.22
CA GLY A 135 -18.38 -8.41 -0.78
C GLY A 135 -17.09 -9.04 -0.27
N LYS A 136 -15.97 -8.87 -0.98
CA LYS A 136 -14.65 -9.35 -0.57
C LYS A 136 -13.80 -8.20 -0.03
N ILE A 137 -12.91 -8.55 0.88
CA ILE A 137 -11.80 -7.72 1.34
C ILE A 137 -10.81 -7.57 0.18
N ALA A 138 -10.59 -6.34 -0.27
CA ALA A 138 -9.60 -6.00 -1.28
C ALA A 138 -8.24 -5.77 -0.61
N ALA A 139 -7.49 -6.86 -0.40
CA ALA A 139 -6.16 -6.80 0.18
C ALA A 139 -5.19 -6.09 -0.78
N PHE A 140 -4.69 -4.92 -0.39
CA PHE A 140 -3.81 -4.11 -1.22
C PHE A 140 -2.36 -4.23 -0.74
N PRO A 141 -1.44 -4.83 -1.52
CA PRO A 141 -0.10 -5.12 -1.03
C PRO A 141 0.85 -3.91 -1.21
N THR A 142 1.61 -3.59 -0.17
CA THR A 142 2.58 -2.49 -0.15
C THR A 142 3.94 -2.94 0.40
N ILE A 143 4.97 -2.11 0.22
CA ILE A 143 6.30 -2.33 0.84
C ILE A 143 6.59 -1.16 1.78
N GLU A 144 7.06 -1.47 2.99
CA GLU A 144 7.54 -0.48 3.95
C GLU A 144 9.04 -0.68 4.19
N GLY A 145 9.83 0.29 3.72
CA GLY A 145 11.29 0.21 3.75
C GLY A 145 11.83 -0.65 2.60
N ALA A 146 12.16 -0.04 1.47
CA ALA A 146 12.70 -0.73 0.31
C ALA A 146 14.20 -1.09 0.43
N TYR A 147 14.63 -1.61 1.58
CA TYR A 147 16.03 -1.99 1.86
C TYR A 147 16.59 -3.10 0.99
N SER A 148 15.75 -3.74 0.16
CA SER A 148 16.15 -4.76 -0.82
C SER A 148 16.66 -4.17 -2.13
N LEU A 149 16.36 -2.90 -2.43
CA LEU A 149 16.71 -2.25 -3.69
C LEU A 149 18.11 -1.65 -3.59
N GLU A 150 19.04 -2.19 -4.38
CA GLU A 150 20.41 -1.69 -4.54
C GLU A 150 20.69 -1.38 -6.01
N GLU A 151 21.76 -0.63 -6.28
CA GLU A 151 22.16 -0.21 -7.64
C GLU A 151 22.16 -1.36 -8.66
N LYS A 152 22.60 -2.55 -8.25
CA LYS A 152 22.71 -3.73 -9.14
C LYS A 152 21.37 -4.39 -9.51
N ASN A 153 20.29 -4.17 -8.76
CA ASN A 153 19.04 -4.93 -8.92
C ASN A 153 17.76 -4.09 -8.82
N ALA A 154 17.83 -2.82 -8.43
CA ALA A 154 16.67 -2.03 -8.03
C ALA A 154 15.55 -2.00 -9.08
N ILE A 155 15.88 -1.73 -10.34
CA ILE A 155 14.88 -1.58 -11.40
C ILE A 155 14.19 -2.92 -11.69
N GLU A 156 14.94 -3.98 -11.99
CA GLU A 156 14.36 -5.29 -12.27
C GLU A 156 13.59 -5.84 -11.06
N LEU A 157 14.12 -5.68 -9.83
CA LEU A 157 13.44 -6.12 -8.63
C LEU A 157 12.14 -5.34 -8.37
N LEU A 158 12.10 -4.04 -8.67
CA LEU A 158 10.88 -3.23 -8.64
C LEU A 158 9.82 -3.77 -9.60
N HIS A 159 10.21 -4.19 -10.81
CA HIS A 159 9.31 -4.87 -11.75
C HIS A 159 8.80 -6.21 -11.19
N GLN A 160 9.65 -7.00 -10.52
CA GLN A 160 9.21 -8.23 -9.87
C GLN A 160 8.21 -7.95 -8.73
N TYR A 161 8.40 -6.89 -7.95
CA TYR A 161 7.43 -6.45 -6.95
C TYR A 161 6.11 -6.01 -7.59
N TYR A 162 6.18 -5.27 -8.70
CA TYR A 162 4.99 -4.92 -9.49
C TYR A 162 4.24 -6.17 -9.98
N ASP A 163 4.96 -7.16 -10.50
CA ASP A 163 4.36 -8.43 -10.96
C ASP A 163 3.73 -9.23 -9.81
N LEU A 164 4.29 -9.13 -8.60
CA LEU A 164 3.73 -9.69 -7.37
C LEU A 164 2.54 -8.90 -6.83
N GLY A 165 2.11 -7.84 -7.51
CA GLY A 165 0.92 -7.06 -7.20
C GLY A 165 1.18 -5.82 -6.35
N ILE A 166 2.44 -5.54 -5.95
CA ILE A 166 2.78 -4.35 -5.15
C ILE A 166 2.47 -3.08 -5.93
N ARG A 167 1.79 -2.13 -5.29
CA ARG A 167 1.39 -0.87 -5.91
C ARG A 167 1.73 0.38 -5.10
N ALA A 168 2.25 0.23 -3.88
CA ALA A 168 2.83 1.33 -3.13
C ALA A 168 4.13 0.90 -2.46
N VAL A 169 5.14 1.78 -2.45
CA VAL A 169 6.45 1.51 -1.84
C VAL A 169 6.90 2.72 -1.02
N GLY A 170 7.12 2.50 0.27
CA GLY A 170 7.84 3.40 1.15
C GLY A 170 9.34 3.17 1.02
N PHE A 171 10.09 4.18 0.60
CA PHE A 171 11.51 4.01 0.26
C PHE A 171 12.33 3.63 1.48
N THR A 172 12.06 4.27 2.60
CA THR A 172 12.76 4.08 3.86
C THR A 172 11.79 3.57 4.93
N TRP A 173 12.33 2.89 5.94
CA TRP A 173 11.74 2.95 7.28
C TRP A 173 12.44 4.10 8.03
N ASN A 174 12.49 4.07 9.36
CA ASN A 174 13.14 5.13 10.14
C ASN A 174 14.63 5.32 9.83
N TYR A 175 15.29 4.35 9.19
CA TYR A 175 16.70 4.39 8.87
C TYR A 175 16.97 4.57 7.37
N SER A 176 18.09 5.22 7.04
CA SER A 176 18.49 5.55 5.67
C SER A 176 18.99 4.33 4.89
N ASN A 177 18.77 4.29 3.58
CA ASN A 177 19.22 3.21 2.71
C ASN A 177 19.72 3.72 1.36
N ALA A 178 19.88 2.82 0.39
CA ALA A 178 20.41 3.16 -0.93
C ALA A 178 19.53 4.16 -1.71
N LEU A 179 18.25 4.30 -1.37
CA LEU A 179 17.31 5.19 -2.06
C LEU A 179 17.22 6.57 -1.42
N GLY A 180 17.40 6.68 -0.12
CA GLY A 180 17.29 7.97 0.55
C GLY A 180 17.43 7.92 2.06
N GLU A 181 17.34 9.11 2.64
CA GLU A 181 17.42 9.33 4.07
C GLU A 181 16.08 9.08 4.77
N GLY A 182 16.11 8.25 5.83
CA GLY A 182 14.97 7.95 6.70
C GLY A 182 14.83 8.96 7.83
N ALA A 183 13.69 8.93 8.53
CA ALA A 183 13.31 9.92 9.54
C ALA A 183 14.36 10.16 10.63
N ASN A 184 15.09 9.12 11.06
CA ASN A 184 16.14 9.24 12.08
C ASN A 184 17.43 9.88 11.57
N LYS A 185 17.60 10.06 10.25
CA LYS A 185 18.82 10.58 9.61
C LYS A 185 20.09 9.80 10.00
N VAL A 186 19.93 8.48 10.13
CA VAL A 186 21.04 7.55 10.38
C VAL A 186 20.81 6.26 9.59
N TYR A 187 21.90 5.59 9.25
CA TYR A 187 21.84 4.19 8.85
C TYR A 187 21.52 3.32 10.08
N GLY A 188 20.85 2.20 9.87
CA GLY A 188 20.49 1.26 10.93
C GLY A 188 21.63 0.28 11.28
N ASP A 189 22.86 0.58 10.88
CA ASP A 189 24.06 -0.16 11.26
C ASP A 189 24.34 -0.03 12.77
N PRO A 190 25.19 -0.91 13.37
CA PRO A 190 25.45 -0.87 14.81
C PRO A 190 26.00 0.48 15.31
N ALA A 191 26.71 1.22 14.46
CA ALA A 191 27.26 2.53 14.79
C ALA A 191 26.24 3.67 14.69
N LYS A 192 25.04 3.43 14.14
CA LYS A 192 24.04 4.46 13.79
C LYS A 192 24.69 5.60 13.01
N THR A 193 25.42 5.22 11.97
CA THR A 193 26.20 6.15 11.16
C THR A 193 25.29 7.27 10.66
N PRO A 194 25.60 8.56 10.94
CA PRO A 194 24.79 9.66 10.45
C PRO A 194 24.66 9.64 8.93
N SER A 195 23.45 9.91 8.44
CA SER A 195 23.21 10.15 7.01
C SER A 195 22.95 11.63 6.76
N SER A 196 23.03 12.02 5.49
CA SER A 196 22.56 13.32 4.99
C SER A 196 22.35 13.21 3.49
N GLY A 197 21.64 14.16 2.88
CA GLY A 197 21.57 14.29 1.41
C GLY A 197 20.20 14.02 0.78
N GLY A 198 19.20 13.56 1.55
CA GLY A 198 17.83 13.40 1.07
C GLY A 198 17.67 12.18 0.16
N LEU A 199 17.03 12.37 -0.98
CA LEU A 199 16.85 11.33 -2.00
C LEU A 199 18.16 11.13 -2.77
N THR A 200 18.58 9.88 -2.99
CA THR A 200 19.80 9.56 -3.76
C THR A 200 19.52 9.54 -5.26
N GLU A 201 20.57 9.50 -6.10
CA GLU A 201 20.42 9.30 -7.54
C GLU A 201 19.66 8.01 -7.89
N LEU A 202 19.96 6.91 -7.18
CA LEU A 202 19.21 5.66 -7.31
C LEU A 202 17.74 5.82 -6.87
N GLY A 203 17.51 6.56 -5.79
CA GLY A 203 16.16 6.91 -5.33
C GLY A 203 15.36 7.69 -6.37
N GLU A 204 15.99 8.66 -7.05
CA GLU A 204 15.35 9.37 -8.16
C GLU A 204 15.02 8.44 -9.33
N GLU A 205 15.91 7.52 -9.68
CA GLU A 205 15.69 6.54 -10.75
C GLU A 205 14.49 5.62 -10.41
N VAL A 206 14.47 5.09 -9.19
CA VAL A 206 13.37 4.26 -8.69
C VAL A 206 12.05 5.05 -8.66
N ALA A 207 12.05 6.31 -8.21
CA ALA A 207 10.86 7.15 -8.20
C ALA A 207 10.28 7.35 -9.62
N ARG A 208 11.15 7.61 -10.61
CA ARG A 208 10.73 7.75 -12.02
C ARG A 208 10.18 6.45 -12.59
N GLU A 209 10.82 5.31 -12.30
CA GLU A 209 10.33 4.02 -12.76
C GLU A 209 9.00 3.65 -12.08
N MET A 210 8.81 3.99 -10.80
CA MET A 210 7.53 3.84 -10.12
C MET A 210 6.42 4.68 -10.76
N ASN A 211 6.68 5.95 -11.09
CA ASN A 211 5.70 6.77 -11.81
C ASN A 211 5.35 6.16 -13.18
N LYS A 212 6.34 5.66 -13.92
CA LYS A 212 6.11 4.96 -15.19
C LYS A 212 5.26 3.71 -15.01
N LEU A 213 5.54 2.88 -13.98
CA LEU A 213 4.79 1.66 -13.66
C LEU A 213 3.36 1.93 -13.16
N GLY A 214 3.10 3.13 -12.63
CA GLY A 214 1.87 3.41 -11.88
C GLY A 214 1.91 2.86 -10.46
N MET A 215 3.06 2.95 -9.80
CA MET A 215 3.24 2.64 -8.38
C MET A 215 3.28 3.93 -7.57
N ILE A 216 2.59 3.92 -6.44
CA ILE A 216 2.50 5.02 -5.49
C ILE A 216 3.81 5.11 -4.70
N ILE A 217 4.42 6.29 -4.64
CA ILE A 217 5.51 6.56 -3.70
C ILE A 217 4.89 6.92 -2.35
N ASP A 218 5.30 6.20 -1.30
CA ASP A 218 4.88 6.48 0.08
C ASP A 218 5.99 7.22 0.83
N ALA A 219 5.64 8.38 1.37
CA ALA A 219 6.54 9.28 2.06
C ALA A 219 6.54 9.14 3.58
N SER A 220 5.74 8.21 4.12
CA SER A 220 5.90 7.79 5.51
C SER A 220 7.34 7.33 5.75
N HIS A 221 7.86 7.64 6.94
CA HIS A 221 9.24 7.37 7.38
C HIS A 221 10.37 8.13 6.69
N MET A 222 10.11 8.94 5.66
CA MET A 222 11.16 9.76 5.05
C MET A 222 11.63 10.86 5.99
N SER A 223 12.90 11.26 5.88
CA SER A 223 13.31 12.55 6.40
C SER A 223 12.67 13.69 5.62
N GLU A 224 12.62 14.88 6.22
CA GLU A 224 12.04 16.07 5.59
C GLU A 224 12.69 16.40 4.24
N ASN A 225 14.02 16.32 4.13
CA ASN A 225 14.74 16.54 2.87
C ASN A 225 14.39 15.49 1.81
N THR A 226 14.35 14.20 2.17
CA THR A 226 13.91 13.15 1.23
C THR A 226 12.48 13.40 0.76
N PHE A 227 11.56 13.80 1.65
CA PHE A 227 10.19 14.17 1.28
C PHE A 227 10.17 15.28 0.22
N TRP A 228 10.92 16.37 0.44
CA TRP A 228 10.96 17.50 -0.48
C TRP A 228 11.55 17.13 -1.83
N ASP A 229 12.55 16.25 -1.86
CA ASP A 229 13.13 15.78 -3.11
C ASP A 229 12.17 14.85 -3.86
N VAL A 230 11.44 13.98 -3.18
CA VAL A 230 10.36 13.17 -3.76
C VAL A 230 9.26 14.05 -4.35
N ILE A 231 8.82 15.10 -3.66
CA ILE A 231 7.83 16.06 -4.19
C ILE A 231 8.31 16.70 -5.50
N LYS A 232 9.60 16.99 -5.64
CA LYS A 232 10.16 17.58 -6.88
C LYS A 232 10.23 16.57 -8.02
N VAL A 233 10.52 15.31 -7.72
CA VAL A 233 10.77 14.28 -8.74
C VAL A 233 9.49 13.57 -9.19
N SER A 234 8.53 13.36 -8.27
CA SER A 234 7.31 12.61 -8.58
C SER A 234 6.42 13.33 -9.58
N GLN A 235 6.03 12.62 -10.63
CA GLN A 235 5.11 13.08 -11.67
C GLN A 235 3.65 12.66 -11.43
N ALA A 236 3.41 11.91 -10.35
CA ALA A 236 2.09 11.45 -9.94
C ALA A 236 1.87 11.76 -8.44
N PRO A 237 0.61 11.73 -7.97
CA PRO A 237 0.31 11.93 -6.55
C PRO A 237 1.02 10.91 -5.66
N ILE A 238 1.62 11.39 -4.57
CA ILE A 238 2.23 10.54 -3.53
C ILE A 238 1.25 10.32 -2.36
N ILE A 239 1.58 9.39 -1.47
CA ILE A 239 0.89 9.28 -0.17
C ILE A 239 1.87 9.47 0.97
N ALA A 240 1.35 9.80 2.14
CA ALA A 240 1.95 9.42 3.41
C ALA A 240 0.98 8.43 4.06
N SER A 241 1.24 7.13 3.92
CA SER A 241 0.31 6.06 4.30
C SER A 241 -0.10 6.06 5.78
N HIS A 242 0.80 6.47 6.69
CA HIS A 242 0.58 6.55 8.13
C HIS A 242 1.54 7.61 8.75
N SER A 243 1.08 8.85 8.88
CA SER A 243 1.83 9.95 9.52
C SER A 243 0.89 10.94 10.22
N GLY A 244 1.36 11.63 11.26
CA GLY A 244 0.58 12.64 11.99
C GLY A 244 0.91 14.07 11.59
N ALA A 245 0.34 15.04 12.33
CA ALA A 245 0.57 16.47 12.16
C ALA A 245 1.62 16.98 13.17
N TYR A 246 2.73 17.53 12.68
CA TYR A 246 3.85 17.97 13.52
C TYR A 246 3.48 19.12 14.45
N SER A 247 2.57 19.98 13.99
CA SER A 247 2.07 21.15 14.74
C SER A 247 1.30 20.78 16.02
N LEU A 248 0.76 19.57 16.11
CA LEU A 248 0.08 19.06 17.31
C LEU A 248 1.02 18.21 18.17
N ARG A 249 1.88 17.41 17.53
CA ARG A 249 2.91 16.61 18.20
C ARG A 249 4.21 16.75 17.43
N ASN A 250 5.16 17.47 18.03
CA ASN A 250 6.50 17.68 17.51
C ASN A 250 7.29 16.36 17.57
N HIS A 251 7.15 15.57 16.52
CA HIS A 251 7.80 14.29 16.35
C HIS A 251 8.23 14.15 14.89
N GLN A 252 9.46 13.69 14.64
CA GLN A 252 10.04 13.60 13.29
C GLN A 252 9.25 12.70 12.30
N ARG A 253 8.37 11.83 12.80
CA ARG A 253 7.46 11.02 11.97
C ARG A 253 6.21 11.76 11.52
N ASN A 254 5.93 12.93 12.09
CA ASN A 254 4.80 13.75 11.70
C ASN A 254 5.21 14.78 10.64
N LEU A 255 4.28 15.08 9.74
CA LEU A 255 4.49 16.04 8.66
C LEU A 255 4.30 17.47 9.16
N THR A 256 5.18 18.38 8.74
CA THR A 256 5.01 19.82 8.97
C THR A 256 3.86 20.37 8.13
N ASP A 257 3.30 21.52 8.51
CA ASP A 257 2.22 22.16 7.75
C ASP A 257 2.63 22.45 6.29
N ASP A 258 3.91 22.74 6.03
CA ASP A 258 4.39 22.97 4.67
C ASP A 258 4.49 21.66 3.87
N GLN A 259 4.90 20.55 4.50
CA GLN A 259 4.82 19.23 3.87
C GLN A 259 3.37 18.84 3.56
N LEU A 260 2.44 19.09 4.48
CA LEU A 260 1.00 18.84 4.26
C LEU A 260 0.45 19.63 3.06
N LYS A 261 0.79 20.91 2.93
CA LYS A 261 0.39 21.74 1.77
C LYS A 261 1.00 21.23 0.48
N ALA A 262 2.30 20.91 0.47
CA ALA A 262 2.99 20.44 -0.72
C ALA A 262 2.45 19.09 -1.20
N LEU A 263 2.14 18.18 -0.28
CA LEU A 263 1.48 16.92 -0.59
C LEU A 263 0.07 17.16 -1.18
N ALA A 264 -0.68 18.13 -0.65
CA ALA A 264 -1.97 18.51 -1.21
C ALA A 264 -1.86 19.10 -2.62
N GLU A 265 -0.90 20.00 -2.85
CA GLU A 265 -0.60 20.59 -4.17
C GLU A 265 -0.17 19.53 -5.20
N ASN A 266 0.53 18.49 -4.76
CA ASN A 266 0.89 17.31 -5.57
C ASN A 266 -0.33 16.41 -5.88
N GLY A 267 -1.46 16.59 -5.20
CA GLY A 267 -2.68 15.76 -5.34
C GLY A 267 -2.74 14.57 -4.38
N GLY A 268 -1.76 14.43 -3.49
CA GLY A 268 -1.57 13.30 -2.60
C GLY A 268 -2.58 13.19 -1.46
N VAL A 269 -2.37 12.22 -0.56
CA VAL A 269 -3.21 12.05 0.65
C VAL A 269 -2.37 11.60 1.85
N VAL A 270 -2.76 12.04 3.05
CA VAL A 270 -2.15 11.60 4.32
C VAL A 270 -3.10 10.66 5.05
N GLY A 271 -2.69 9.40 5.21
CA GLY A 271 -3.26 8.49 6.19
C GLY A 271 -2.82 8.90 7.59
N VAL A 272 -3.75 9.35 8.43
CA VAL A 272 -3.41 9.75 9.80
C VAL A 272 -3.17 8.50 10.62
N VAL A 273 -2.05 8.48 11.36
CA VAL A 273 -1.55 7.35 12.16
C VAL A 273 -2.14 7.28 13.56
N LEU A 274 -2.47 6.08 14.04
CA LEU A 274 -3.05 5.88 15.39
C LEU A 274 -1.99 5.74 16.49
N TYR A 275 -0.71 5.63 16.15
CA TYR A 275 0.38 5.40 17.10
C TYR A 275 0.45 6.52 18.17
N PRO A 276 0.18 6.24 19.46
CA PRO A 276 0.01 7.25 20.52
C PRO A 276 1.16 8.24 20.68
N GLU A 277 2.41 7.81 20.51
CA GLU A 277 3.59 8.67 20.63
C GLU A 277 3.64 9.76 19.54
N PHE A 278 2.95 9.54 18.43
CA PHE A 278 2.83 10.47 17.32
C PHE A 278 1.60 11.38 17.44
N LEU A 279 0.71 11.12 18.41
CA LEU A 279 -0.54 11.87 18.61
C LEU A 279 -0.46 12.90 19.75
N THR A 280 0.28 12.61 20.82
CA THR A 280 0.22 13.46 22.02
C THR A 280 1.50 13.43 22.84
N ASP A 281 1.87 14.58 23.40
CA ASP A 281 2.97 14.72 24.36
C ASP A 281 2.68 14.06 25.71
N ARG A 282 1.42 13.69 25.98
CA ARG A 282 1.02 13.08 27.26
C ARG A 282 1.40 11.61 27.35
N TYR A 283 1.61 10.93 26.23
CA TYR A 283 2.03 9.53 26.19
C TYR A 283 3.54 9.39 26.52
N PRO A 284 3.98 8.37 27.28
CA PRO A 284 3.22 7.22 27.81
C PRO A 284 2.61 7.45 29.19
N ASN A 285 2.69 8.66 29.75
CA ASN A 285 2.19 8.94 31.11
C ASN A 285 0.66 8.90 31.18
N GLU A 286 -0.01 9.35 30.12
CA GLU A 286 -1.45 9.25 29.94
C GLU A 286 -1.78 8.57 28.61
N PRO A 287 -2.83 7.74 28.55
CA PRO A 287 -3.23 7.10 27.30
C PRO A 287 -3.72 8.13 26.29
N ALA A 288 -3.32 7.96 25.02
CA ALA A 288 -3.97 8.63 23.91
C ALA A 288 -5.38 8.08 23.69
N SER A 289 -6.22 8.86 23.02
CA SER A 289 -7.62 8.52 22.70
C SER A 289 -7.93 8.72 21.21
N ILE A 290 -9.08 8.21 20.75
CA ILE A 290 -9.63 8.52 19.42
C ILE A 290 -9.78 10.04 19.24
N LYS A 291 -10.00 10.82 20.30
CA LYS A 291 -10.07 12.28 20.19
C LYS A 291 -8.73 12.89 19.79
N ASP A 292 -7.61 12.44 20.37
CA ASP A 292 -6.28 12.89 19.97
C ASP A 292 -5.98 12.52 18.51
N TYR A 293 -6.44 11.33 18.08
CA TYR A 293 -6.36 10.92 16.68
C TYR A 293 -7.16 11.83 15.73
N VAL A 294 -8.41 12.14 16.09
CA VAL A 294 -9.26 13.00 15.26
C VAL A 294 -8.83 14.46 15.31
N ASP A 295 -8.13 14.91 16.36
CA ASP A 295 -7.48 16.24 16.38
C ASP A 295 -6.42 16.36 15.27
N HIS A 296 -5.66 15.29 15.02
CA HIS A 296 -4.72 15.23 13.89
C HIS A 296 -5.44 15.26 12.54
N ILE A 297 -6.56 14.55 12.39
CA ILE A 297 -7.41 14.63 11.19
C ILE A 297 -7.90 16.06 10.98
N ASP A 298 -8.45 16.71 12.01
CA ASP A 298 -8.95 18.10 11.92
C ASP A 298 -7.86 19.06 11.47
N HIS A 299 -6.64 18.89 11.98
CA HIS A 299 -5.51 19.73 11.58
C HIS A 299 -5.09 19.48 10.13
N VAL A 300 -5.01 18.22 9.69
CA VAL A 300 -4.71 17.91 8.27
C VAL A 300 -5.80 18.48 7.37
N VAL A 301 -7.08 18.33 7.70
CA VAL A 301 -8.20 18.91 6.94
C VAL A 301 -8.11 20.44 6.88
N LYS A 302 -7.71 21.09 7.98
CA LYS A 302 -7.53 22.54 8.02
C LYS A 302 -6.38 23.03 7.14
N VAL A 303 -5.28 22.29 7.05
CA VAL A 303 -4.06 22.70 6.34
C VAL A 303 -4.06 22.26 4.87
N ALA A 304 -4.39 21.00 4.62
CA ALA A 304 -4.33 20.34 3.32
C ALA A 304 -5.70 20.24 2.62
N GLY A 305 -6.81 20.31 3.38
CA GLY A 305 -8.16 20.16 2.85
C GLY A 305 -8.73 18.75 2.97
N ILE A 306 -10.06 18.63 2.93
CA ILE A 306 -10.79 17.36 3.11
C ILE A 306 -10.48 16.31 2.02
N ASP A 307 -9.95 16.73 0.88
CA ASP A 307 -9.55 15.85 -0.21
C ASP A 307 -8.17 15.18 0.03
N HIS A 308 -7.44 15.54 1.08
CA HIS A 308 -6.05 15.15 1.28
C HIS A 308 -5.80 14.44 2.63
N VAL A 309 -6.85 13.92 3.24
CA VAL A 309 -6.80 13.10 4.47
C VAL A 309 -7.42 11.72 4.25
N ALA A 310 -6.87 10.70 4.91
CA ALA A 310 -7.33 9.32 4.92
C ALA A 310 -7.04 8.64 6.26
N LEU A 311 -7.47 7.39 6.41
CA LEU A 311 -7.09 6.51 7.52
C LEU A 311 -5.74 5.82 7.21
N GLY A 312 -4.89 5.66 8.22
CA GLY A 312 -3.59 4.97 8.12
C GLY A 312 -3.21 4.35 9.45
N SER A 313 -3.79 3.21 9.79
CA SER A 313 -3.92 2.73 11.17
C SER A 313 -2.60 2.44 11.85
N ASP A 314 -1.63 1.85 11.15
CA ASP A 314 -0.46 1.21 11.77
C ASP A 314 -0.86 0.03 12.67
N PHE A 315 -1.97 -0.65 12.32
CA PHE A 315 -2.41 -1.85 13.05
C PHE A 315 -1.33 -2.93 13.01
N ASP A 316 -1.13 -3.58 14.16
CA ASP A 316 -0.08 -4.57 14.42
C ASP A 316 1.36 -4.04 14.36
N GLY A 317 1.58 -2.76 13.99
CA GLY A 317 2.87 -2.06 13.99
C GLY A 317 3.22 -1.44 15.34
N GLY A 318 2.21 -1.12 16.17
CA GLY A 318 2.43 -0.55 17.50
C GLY A 318 1.21 -0.55 18.44
N PRO A 319 1.33 0.04 19.65
CA PRO A 319 0.19 0.39 20.49
C PRO A 319 -0.81 1.30 19.79
N LEU A 320 -2.06 1.21 20.22
CA LEU A 320 -3.19 2.03 19.76
C LEU A 320 -3.66 2.97 20.89
N PRO A 321 -4.51 3.97 20.57
CA PRO A 321 -5.23 4.74 21.57
C PRO A 321 -6.06 3.82 22.48
N ALA A 322 -6.18 4.14 23.77
CA ALA A 322 -6.72 3.21 24.77
C ALA A 322 -8.21 2.84 24.57
N ASP A 323 -8.96 3.68 23.86
CA ASP A 323 -10.37 3.51 23.51
C ASP A 323 -10.59 2.83 22.14
N LEU A 324 -9.50 2.42 21.45
CA LEU A 324 -9.51 1.69 20.19
C LEU A 324 -8.63 0.42 20.28
N LYS A 325 -9.24 -0.76 20.18
CA LYS A 325 -8.52 -2.04 20.41
C LYS A 325 -7.92 -2.66 19.16
N ASP A 326 -8.63 -2.56 18.05
CA ASP A 326 -8.36 -3.32 16.83
C ASP A 326 -9.25 -2.79 15.68
N SER A 327 -9.08 -3.38 14.49
CA SER A 327 -9.81 -3.01 13.27
C SER A 327 -11.33 -3.11 13.38
N SER A 328 -11.91 -3.89 14.31
CA SER A 328 -13.36 -3.95 14.50
C SER A 328 -13.97 -2.63 15.01
N GLN A 329 -13.13 -1.71 15.49
CA GLN A 329 -13.56 -0.49 16.16
C GLN A 329 -13.42 0.78 15.30
N LEU A 330 -13.08 0.65 14.02
CA LEU A 330 -13.08 1.77 13.06
C LEU A 330 -14.40 2.57 13.03
N PRO A 331 -15.60 1.98 13.23
CA PRO A 331 -16.84 2.77 13.33
C PRO A 331 -16.81 3.84 14.43
N LYS A 332 -16.04 3.67 15.51
CA LYS A 332 -15.91 4.67 16.57
C LYS A 332 -15.21 5.94 16.10
N ILE A 333 -14.26 5.82 15.16
CA ILE A 333 -13.60 6.98 14.53
C ILE A 333 -14.65 7.76 13.72
N THR A 334 -15.52 7.06 12.99
CA THR A 334 -16.60 7.70 12.23
C THR A 334 -17.61 8.38 13.14
N GLU A 335 -17.93 7.77 14.29
CA GLU A 335 -18.79 8.40 15.31
C GLU A 335 -18.20 9.71 15.83
N GLU A 336 -16.90 9.73 16.19
CA GLU A 336 -16.23 10.96 16.62
C GLU A 336 -16.23 12.02 15.51
N LEU A 337 -15.92 11.66 14.25
CA LEU A 337 -15.95 12.61 13.13
C LEU A 337 -17.36 13.17 12.86
N VAL A 338 -18.40 12.33 12.93
CA VAL A 338 -19.79 12.81 12.83
C VAL A 338 -20.12 13.77 13.97
N SER A 339 -19.67 13.47 15.19
CA SER A 339 -19.87 14.34 16.36
C SER A 339 -19.21 15.72 16.20
N ARG A 340 -18.11 15.79 15.44
CA ARG A 340 -17.40 17.04 15.09
C ARG A 340 -18.01 17.79 13.90
N GLY A 341 -19.09 17.28 13.32
CA GLY A 341 -19.86 17.96 12.27
C GLY A 341 -19.34 17.75 10.86
N TYR A 342 -18.54 16.70 10.61
CA TYR A 342 -18.15 16.35 9.25
C TYR A 342 -19.38 16.02 8.39
N SER A 343 -19.39 16.55 7.17
CA SER A 343 -20.45 16.24 6.21
C SER A 343 -20.36 14.80 5.72
N LYS A 344 -21.50 14.24 5.28
CA LYS A 344 -21.55 12.91 4.65
C LYS A 344 -20.50 12.74 3.55
N GLN A 345 -20.41 13.71 2.63
CA GLN A 345 -19.47 13.67 1.51
C GLN A 345 -18.01 13.76 1.99
N GLY A 346 -17.72 14.60 2.99
CA GLY A 346 -16.38 14.69 3.55
C GLY A 346 -15.94 13.38 4.23
N LEU A 347 -16.86 12.70 4.89
CA LEU A 347 -16.60 11.39 5.49
C LEU A 347 -16.37 10.30 4.44
N GLN A 348 -17.15 10.25 3.36
CA GLN A 348 -16.90 9.30 2.27
C GLN A 348 -15.52 9.49 1.65
N LYS A 349 -15.12 10.75 1.45
CA LYS A 349 -13.76 11.13 1.01
C LYS A 349 -12.69 10.59 1.95
N LEU A 350 -12.78 10.95 3.23
CA LEU A 350 -11.81 10.56 4.25
C LEU A 350 -11.74 9.05 4.45
N LEU A 351 -12.89 8.36 4.50
CA LEU A 351 -12.95 6.93 4.76
C LEU A 351 -12.36 6.11 3.63
N GLY A 352 -12.36 6.59 2.38
CA GLY A 352 -11.72 5.84 1.31
C GLY A 352 -11.59 6.51 -0.04
N GLU A 353 -12.51 7.40 -0.44
CA GLU A 353 -12.47 7.93 -1.82
C GLU A 353 -11.19 8.73 -2.11
N ASN A 354 -10.56 9.35 -1.10
CA ASN A 354 -9.30 10.08 -1.27
C ASN A 354 -8.11 9.15 -1.58
N MET A 355 -7.97 8.05 -0.84
CA MET A 355 -6.92 7.06 -1.10
C MET A 355 -7.11 6.40 -2.47
N LEU A 356 -8.36 6.05 -2.79
CA LEU A 356 -8.70 5.45 -4.07
C LEU A 356 -8.54 6.43 -5.25
N ARG A 357 -8.75 7.73 -5.04
CA ARG A 357 -8.45 8.77 -6.04
C ARG A 357 -6.97 8.75 -6.38
N VAL A 358 -6.08 8.77 -5.38
CA VAL A 358 -4.63 8.76 -5.59
C VAL A 358 -4.21 7.54 -6.40
N LEU A 359 -4.66 6.34 -6.02
CA LEU A 359 -4.40 5.12 -6.80
C LEU A 359 -4.82 5.26 -8.27
N ARG A 360 -6.06 5.71 -8.51
CA ARG A 360 -6.59 5.91 -9.87
C ARG A 360 -5.79 6.93 -10.67
N GLU A 361 -5.32 8.01 -10.03
CA GLU A 361 -4.53 9.05 -10.69
C GLU A 361 -3.11 8.59 -11.02
N VAL A 362 -2.49 7.83 -10.12
CA VAL A 362 -1.19 7.18 -10.34
C VAL A 362 -1.28 6.16 -11.48
N GLU A 363 -2.31 5.31 -11.50
CA GLU A 363 -2.56 4.37 -12.62
C GLU A 363 -2.78 5.09 -13.95
N LYS A 364 -3.49 6.22 -13.93
CA LYS A 364 -3.75 7.02 -15.14
C LYS A 364 -2.48 7.72 -15.65
N ALA A 365 -1.58 8.10 -14.76
CA ALA A 365 -0.31 8.73 -15.10
C ALA A 365 0.74 7.72 -15.60
N ALA A 366 0.54 6.42 -15.36
CA ALA A 366 1.45 5.37 -15.79
C ALA A 366 1.67 5.39 -17.31
N ASP A 367 2.94 5.28 -17.72
CA ASP A 367 3.35 5.07 -19.12
C ASP A 367 3.80 3.62 -19.36
N TYR A 368 3.56 2.74 -18.39
CA TYR A 368 3.75 1.32 -18.53
C TYR A 368 2.46 0.66 -18.96
N LYS A 369 2.49 0.06 -20.16
CA LYS A 369 1.46 -0.88 -20.60
C LYS A 369 2.10 -2.25 -20.57
N PRO A 370 1.78 -3.11 -19.57
CA PRO A 370 2.24 -4.49 -19.58
C PRO A 370 1.83 -5.08 -20.92
N ALA A 371 2.82 -5.48 -21.72
CA ALA A 371 2.56 -5.95 -23.07
C ALA A 371 2.03 -7.39 -23.01
N ASP A 372 0.80 -7.57 -22.53
CA ASP A 372 0.20 -8.88 -22.29
C ASP A 372 -0.13 -9.60 -23.61
N ASP A 373 0.58 -10.70 -23.87
CA ASP A 373 0.24 -11.65 -24.92
C ASP A 373 -0.16 -13.03 -24.39
N SER A 374 -0.66 -13.10 -23.15
CA SER A 374 -1.18 -14.32 -22.50
C SER A 374 -2.16 -15.12 -23.36
N LYS A 375 -2.83 -14.46 -24.31
CA LYS A 375 -3.72 -15.08 -25.30
C LYS A 375 -2.99 -15.94 -26.34
N ASN A 376 -1.73 -15.65 -26.65
CA ASN A 376 -0.93 -16.30 -27.68
C ASN A 376 0.28 -17.05 -27.13
N LEU A 377 0.76 -16.65 -25.96
CA LEU A 377 1.93 -17.19 -25.29
C LEU A 377 1.64 -17.29 -23.79
N LYS A 378 1.85 -18.46 -23.21
CA LYS A 378 1.66 -18.72 -21.78
C LYS A 378 2.93 -19.33 -21.22
N LEU A 379 3.39 -18.80 -20.09
CA LEU A 379 4.45 -19.40 -19.31
C LEU A 379 3.82 -20.21 -18.18
N VAL A 380 4.37 -21.39 -17.93
CA VAL A 380 3.97 -22.23 -16.80
C VAL A 380 5.24 -22.59 -16.03
N PRO A 381 5.63 -21.78 -15.04
CA PRO A 381 6.71 -22.12 -14.13
C PRO A 381 6.46 -23.47 -13.46
N SER A 382 7.52 -24.27 -13.31
CA SER A 382 7.45 -25.49 -12.49
C SER A 382 7.22 -25.15 -11.02
N LEU A 383 7.74 -24.00 -10.57
CA LEU A 383 7.58 -23.47 -9.23
C LEU A 383 6.17 -22.94 -8.97
N GLN A 384 5.60 -23.35 -7.84
CA GLN A 384 4.41 -22.75 -7.25
C GLN A 384 4.77 -21.54 -6.38
N MET A 385 3.82 -20.63 -6.18
CA MET A 385 3.99 -19.50 -5.26
C MET A 385 4.21 -20.03 -3.84
N GLY A 386 5.34 -19.66 -3.23
CA GLY A 386 5.75 -20.08 -1.89
C GLY A 386 6.27 -21.50 -1.81
N GLU A 387 6.65 -22.13 -2.94
CA GLU A 387 7.17 -23.49 -2.94
C GLU A 387 8.48 -23.61 -2.15
N ILE A 388 8.59 -24.68 -1.35
CA ILE A 388 9.80 -25.00 -0.60
C ILE A 388 10.68 -25.93 -1.44
N ILE A 389 11.92 -25.51 -1.70
CA ILE A 389 12.92 -26.26 -2.45
C ILE A 389 14.14 -26.57 -1.57
N ALA A 390 14.86 -27.64 -1.90
CA ALA A 390 15.99 -28.12 -1.09
C ALA A 390 17.36 -27.56 -1.53
N SER A 391 17.51 -27.18 -2.81
CA SER A 391 18.79 -26.70 -3.34
C SER A 391 18.89 -25.18 -3.25
N ASN A 392 20.03 -24.68 -2.78
CA ASN A 392 20.39 -23.26 -2.89
C ASN A 392 20.99 -22.88 -4.25
N THR A 393 21.19 -23.85 -5.13
CA THR A 393 21.51 -23.69 -6.56
C THR A 393 20.41 -24.38 -7.38
N PRO A 394 19.18 -23.84 -7.38
CA PRO A 394 18.07 -24.51 -8.07
C PRO A 394 18.21 -24.47 -9.60
N LEU A 395 17.67 -25.51 -10.23
CA LEU A 395 17.28 -25.46 -11.63
C LEU A 395 15.88 -24.83 -11.71
N LEU A 396 15.81 -23.62 -12.24
CA LEU A 396 14.56 -22.90 -12.47
C LEU A 396 14.04 -23.22 -13.87
N THR A 397 12.78 -23.60 -13.99
CA THR A 397 12.18 -23.97 -15.28
C THR A 397 10.78 -23.42 -15.47
N ALA A 398 10.42 -23.14 -16.72
CA ALA A 398 9.04 -22.90 -17.11
C ALA A 398 8.75 -23.54 -18.48
N LYS A 399 7.54 -24.06 -18.66
CA LYS A 399 7.06 -24.45 -19.99
C LYS A 399 6.54 -23.22 -20.73
N VAL A 400 6.87 -23.15 -22.01
CA VAL A 400 6.33 -22.16 -22.94
C VAL A 400 5.23 -22.85 -23.75
N GLU A 401 4.00 -22.37 -23.62
CA GLU A 401 2.84 -22.89 -24.34
C GLU A 401 2.30 -21.79 -25.27
N GLY A 402 1.84 -22.12 -26.49
CA GLY A 402 1.20 -21.11 -27.34
C GLY A 402 1.37 -21.31 -28.84
N LYS A 403 0.70 -20.44 -29.62
CA LYS A 403 0.67 -20.53 -31.09
C LYS A 403 1.96 -20.06 -31.76
N GLN A 404 2.77 -19.26 -31.07
CA GLN A 404 4.02 -18.69 -31.61
C GLN A 404 5.28 -19.41 -31.15
N LEU A 405 5.15 -20.59 -30.51
CA LEU A 405 6.25 -21.36 -29.96
C LEU A 405 7.36 -21.65 -30.98
N ALA A 406 6.99 -22.00 -32.22
CA ALA A 406 7.94 -22.29 -33.29
C ALA A 406 8.77 -21.08 -33.76
N GLN A 407 8.40 -19.87 -33.34
CA GLN A 407 9.11 -18.63 -33.66
C GLN A 407 9.95 -18.12 -32.47
N MET A 408 9.86 -18.78 -31.32
CA MET A 408 10.60 -18.39 -30.13
C MET A 408 12.09 -18.66 -30.32
N LYS A 409 12.89 -17.71 -29.85
CA LYS A 409 14.34 -17.79 -29.84
C LYS A 409 14.85 -17.53 -28.44
N GLU A 410 16.04 -18.04 -28.10
CA GLU A 410 16.64 -17.81 -26.79
C GLU A 410 16.81 -16.31 -26.46
N GLU A 411 17.13 -15.48 -27.47
CA GLU A 411 17.24 -14.02 -27.34
C GLU A 411 15.93 -13.32 -26.93
N SER A 412 14.80 -14.03 -27.02
CA SER A 412 13.48 -13.54 -26.62
C SER A 412 13.03 -14.03 -25.25
N LEU A 413 13.88 -14.80 -24.55
CA LEU A 413 13.59 -15.38 -23.25
C LEU A 413 14.50 -14.78 -22.18
N GLN A 414 13.96 -14.62 -20.98
CA GLN A 414 14.71 -14.12 -19.83
C GLN A 414 14.20 -14.79 -18.56
N ILE A 415 15.11 -15.12 -17.65
CA ILE A 415 14.75 -15.45 -16.27
C ILE A 415 15.42 -14.41 -15.37
N VAL A 416 14.67 -13.75 -14.50
CA VAL A 416 15.19 -12.78 -13.52
C VAL A 416 15.08 -13.39 -12.14
N VAL A 417 16.16 -13.39 -11.37
CA VAL A 417 16.18 -13.87 -9.98
C VAL A 417 16.66 -12.74 -9.09
N ASP A 418 15.84 -12.32 -8.11
CA ASP A 418 16.17 -11.23 -7.16
C ASP A 418 16.61 -9.90 -7.83
N GLY A 419 15.99 -9.58 -8.97
CA GLY A 419 16.32 -8.44 -9.83
C GLY A 419 17.59 -8.63 -10.67
N ILE A 420 18.16 -9.83 -10.72
CA ILE A 420 19.34 -10.15 -11.52
C ILE A 420 18.90 -10.94 -12.76
N PRO A 421 19.12 -10.43 -13.99
CA PRO A 421 18.75 -11.13 -15.20
C PRO A 421 19.73 -12.26 -15.56
N TYR A 422 19.19 -13.38 -16.03
CA TYR A 422 19.91 -14.55 -16.52
C TYR A 422 19.45 -14.88 -17.94
N THR A 423 20.40 -15.25 -18.80
CA THR A 423 20.13 -15.82 -20.12
C THR A 423 19.77 -17.29 -19.95
N PRO A 424 18.54 -17.71 -20.29
CA PRO A 424 18.14 -19.09 -20.14
C PRO A 424 18.51 -19.94 -21.36
N HIS A 425 18.54 -21.25 -21.15
CA HIS A 425 18.53 -22.24 -22.22
C HIS A 425 17.08 -22.54 -22.63
N PHE A 426 16.82 -22.67 -23.92
CA PHE A 426 15.52 -23.12 -24.42
C PHE A 426 15.62 -24.48 -25.09
N ASP A 427 14.92 -25.46 -24.54
CA ASP A 427 14.76 -26.78 -25.15
C ASP A 427 13.52 -26.77 -26.07
N PRO A 428 13.69 -26.82 -27.41
CA PRO A 428 12.58 -26.81 -28.35
C PRO A 428 11.79 -28.13 -28.37
N GLU A 429 12.38 -29.26 -27.96
CA GLU A 429 11.70 -30.56 -27.94
C GLU A 429 10.67 -30.61 -26.81
N THR A 430 11.05 -30.09 -25.64
CA THR A 430 10.16 -30.03 -24.47
C THR A 430 9.45 -28.70 -24.31
N SER A 431 9.80 -27.70 -25.12
CA SER A 431 9.33 -26.32 -25.02
C SER A 431 9.58 -25.70 -23.64
N THR A 432 10.74 -26.00 -23.06
CA THR A 432 11.10 -25.61 -21.69
C THR A 432 12.19 -24.56 -21.71
N VAL A 433 11.97 -23.46 -21.00
CA VAL A 433 13.01 -22.49 -20.67
C VAL A 433 13.60 -22.83 -19.29
N SER A 434 14.93 -22.80 -19.16
CA SER A 434 15.59 -23.16 -17.91
C SER A 434 16.86 -22.36 -17.61
N VAL A 435 17.15 -22.19 -16.31
CA VAL A 435 18.40 -21.64 -15.78
C VAL A 435 18.84 -22.49 -14.59
N GLN A 436 20.07 -22.99 -14.64
CA GLN A 436 20.75 -23.57 -13.48
C GLN A 436 21.56 -22.48 -12.80
N LEU A 437 21.17 -22.09 -11.58
CA LEU A 437 21.97 -21.16 -10.79
C LEU A 437 23.28 -21.82 -10.39
N GLN A 438 24.40 -21.16 -10.69
CA GLN A 438 25.74 -21.64 -10.35
C GLN A 438 26.18 -21.15 -8.97
N GLU A 439 25.84 -19.90 -8.66
CA GLU A 439 26.12 -19.29 -7.36
C GLU A 439 25.01 -19.62 -6.37
N PRO A 440 25.35 -20.06 -5.14
CA PRO A 440 24.34 -20.40 -4.15
C PRO A 440 23.62 -19.15 -3.65
N LEU A 441 22.29 -19.23 -3.66
CA LEU A 441 21.40 -18.28 -3.02
C LEU A 441 21.59 -18.33 -1.50
N LYS A 442 21.69 -17.15 -0.87
CA LYS A 442 22.21 -17.03 0.51
C LYS A 442 21.13 -16.99 1.58
N GLU A 443 19.90 -16.66 1.23
CA GLU A 443 18.81 -16.44 2.18
C GLU A 443 17.65 -17.40 1.91
N LYS A 444 16.54 -17.22 2.63
CA LYS A 444 15.43 -18.18 2.62
C LYS A 444 14.48 -17.96 1.46
N PHE A 445 13.99 -16.75 1.30
CA PHE A 445 13.02 -16.40 0.27
C PHE A 445 13.67 -15.67 -0.89
N HIS A 446 13.28 -16.08 -2.09
CA HIS A 446 13.78 -15.57 -3.36
C HIS A 446 12.62 -15.43 -4.35
N VAL A 447 12.81 -14.59 -5.37
CA VAL A 447 11.81 -14.35 -6.41
C VAL A 447 12.40 -14.65 -7.79
N ALA A 448 11.65 -15.39 -8.60
CA ALA A 448 11.97 -15.68 -9.99
C ALA A 448 10.87 -15.18 -10.92
N THR A 449 11.23 -14.41 -11.95
CA THR A 449 10.35 -14.02 -13.05
C THR A 449 10.79 -14.73 -14.31
N PHE A 450 9.86 -15.40 -14.96
CA PHE A 450 10.03 -15.99 -16.27
C PHE A 450 9.40 -15.05 -17.30
N GLU A 451 10.17 -14.64 -18.31
CA GLU A 451 9.69 -13.76 -19.36
C GLU A 451 9.95 -14.36 -20.75
N ALA A 452 8.97 -14.19 -21.63
CA ALA A 452 9.04 -14.60 -23.01
C ALA A 452 8.43 -13.54 -23.92
N LYS A 453 9.25 -12.98 -24.83
CA LYS A 453 8.88 -11.94 -25.77
C LYS A 453 8.56 -12.54 -27.14
N THR A 454 7.52 -12.02 -27.78
CA THR A 454 7.19 -12.34 -29.17
C THR A 454 7.98 -11.45 -30.13
N SER A 455 8.00 -11.83 -31.41
CA SER A 455 8.58 -11.02 -32.50
C SER A 455 7.96 -9.63 -32.65
N THR A 456 6.75 -9.43 -32.09
CA THR A 456 6.04 -8.13 -32.07
C THR A 456 6.40 -7.25 -30.87
N GLY A 457 7.27 -7.72 -29.97
CA GLY A 457 7.69 -7.01 -28.76
C GLY A 457 6.75 -7.17 -27.55
N LYS A 458 5.66 -7.93 -27.68
CA LYS A 458 4.80 -8.28 -26.53
C LYS A 458 5.41 -9.39 -25.69
N ALA A 459 5.13 -9.44 -24.39
CA ALA A 459 5.71 -10.38 -23.45
C ALA A 459 4.65 -11.17 -22.65
N ALA A 460 4.92 -12.45 -22.42
CA ALA A 460 4.32 -13.19 -21.31
C ALA A 460 5.28 -13.15 -20.13
N LYS A 461 4.78 -12.86 -18.92
CA LYS A 461 5.55 -12.83 -17.68
C LYS A 461 4.85 -13.63 -16.60
N GLU A 462 5.62 -14.41 -15.84
CA GLU A 462 5.15 -15.15 -14.67
C GLU A 462 6.17 -15.04 -13.54
N THR A 463 5.74 -14.51 -12.40
CA THR A 463 6.61 -14.27 -11.24
C THR A 463 6.23 -15.19 -10.07
N ARG A 464 7.21 -15.79 -9.40
CA ARG A 464 7.03 -16.72 -8.28
C ARG A 464 8.01 -16.43 -7.16
N ILE A 465 7.51 -16.39 -5.93
CA ILE A 465 8.32 -16.46 -4.72
C ILE A 465 8.55 -17.94 -4.40
N PHE A 466 9.76 -18.31 -3.98
CA PHE A 466 10.09 -19.64 -3.49
C PHE A 466 10.95 -19.55 -2.22
N TYR A 467 10.98 -20.63 -1.46
CA TYR A 467 11.68 -20.76 -0.18
C TYR A 467 12.75 -21.85 -0.27
N ILE A 468 13.97 -21.58 0.19
CA ILE A 468 15.06 -22.55 0.27
C ILE A 468 15.14 -23.09 1.70
N ASN A 469 14.92 -24.40 1.82
CA ASN A 469 15.09 -25.12 3.08
C ASN A 469 16.56 -25.45 3.29
N GLN A 470 17.29 -24.53 3.92
CA GLN A 470 18.71 -24.69 4.26
C GLN A 470 18.92 -25.55 5.51
#